data_AF-A0A352WVY0-F1
#
_entry.id   AF-A0A352WVY0-F1
#
_cell.length_a   1.000
_cell.length_b   1.000
_cell.length_c   1.000
_cell.angle_alpha   90.00
_cell.angle_beta   90.00
_cell.angle_gamma   90.00
#
_symmetry.space_group_name_H-M   'P 1'
#
loop_
_entity.id
_entity.type
_entity.pdbx_description
1 polymer ?
#
loop_
_entity_poly.entity_id
_entity_poly.type
_entity_poly.pdbx_seq_one_letter_code
_entity_poly.pdbx_strand_id
1 'polypeptide(L)' 'MEIIYTPQAPNPIGPYSQATKMQNMLFCSGQIAIEPENGQF' A
#
# COMPACT_ATOMS: atom_id res chain seq x y z
N MET A 1 -4.82 -9.61 12.28
CA MET A 1 -4.29 -9.15 10.99
C MET A 1 -5.05 -7.88 10.66
N GLU A 2 -4.34 -6.77 10.47
CA GLU A 2 -4.93 -5.46 10.22
C GLU A 2 -4.48 -4.97 8.84
N ILE A 3 -5.43 -4.55 8.01
CA ILE A 3 -5.15 -3.96 6.68
C ILE A 3 -4.80 -2.50 6.90
N ILE A 4 -3.67 -2.07 6.34
CA ILE A 4 -3.22 -0.69 6.41
C ILE A 4 -3.45 -0.02 5.06
N TYR A 5 -4.09 1.15 5.12
CA TYR A 5 -4.35 2.01 3.97
C TYR A 5 -3.93 3.44 4.28
N THR A 6 -3.34 4.12 3.30
CA THR A 6 -3.05 5.54 3.31
C THR A 6 -3.30 6.15 1.94
N PRO A 7 -3.89 7.36 1.86
CA PRO A 7 -4.01 8.09 0.60
C PRO A 7 -2.67 8.63 0.08
N GLN A 8 -1.59 8.53 0.86
CA GLN A 8 -0.25 9.01 0.49
C GLN A 8 0.60 7.96 -0.25
N ALA A 9 0.04 6.78 -0.52
CA ALA A 9 0.70 5.72 -1.28
C ALA A 9 -0.19 5.32 -2.48
N PRO A 10 0.40 4.77 -3.56
CA PRO A 10 -0.37 4.29 -4.69
C PRO A 10 -1.50 3.36 -4.28
N ASN A 11 -2.67 3.55 -4.90
CA ASN A 11 -3.79 2.64 -4.69
C ASN A 11 -3.44 1.24 -5.21
N PRO A 12 -3.87 0.16 -4.53
CA PRO A 12 -3.68 -1.20 -5.02
C PRO A 12 -4.32 -1.43 -6.40
N ILE A 13 -3.53 -1.82 -7.41
CA ILE A 13 -4.02 -2.17 -8.75
C ILE A 13 -4.25 -3.69 -8.82
N GLY A 14 -5.13 -4.21 -7.96
CA GLY A 14 -5.44 -5.63 -7.85
C GLY A 14 -5.89 -6.06 -6.45
N PRO A 15 -6.13 -7.37 -6.22
CA PRO A 15 -6.61 -7.89 -4.95
C PRO A 15 -5.49 -8.00 -3.90
N TYR A 16 -4.89 -6.88 -3.53
CA TYR A 16 -3.88 -6.78 -2.46
C TYR A 16 -4.10 -5.52 -1.61
N SER A 17 -3.44 -5.48 -0.45
CA SER A 17 -3.43 -4.33 0.47
C SER A 17 -2.08 -3.63 0.41
N GLN A 18 -2.02 -2.30 0.59
CA GLN A 18 -0.74 -1.55 0.61
C GLN A 18 0.22 -2.10 1.66
N ALA A 19 -0.30 -2.43 2.85
CA ALA A 19 0.42 -3.19 3.85
C ALA A 19 -0.54 -4.00 4.73
N THR A 20 0.01 -4.98 5.43
CA THR A 20 -0.67 -5.75 6.47
C THR A 20 0.14 -5.72 7.74
N LYS A 21 -0.50 -5.44 8.87
CA LYS A 21 0.11 -5.52 10.20
C LYS A 21 -0.31 -6.82 10.90
N MET A 22 0.67 -7.52 11.46
CA MET A 22 0.48 -8.69 12.30
C MET A 22 1.35 -8.56 13.54
N GLN A 23 0.71 -8.47 14.71
CA GLN A 23 1.39 -8.23 15.99
C GLN A 23 2.31 -7.00 15.89
N ASN A 24 3.62 -7.23 15.97
CA ASN A 24 4.65 -6.19 16.07
C ASN A 24 5.37 -6.00 14.72
N MET A 25 4.90 -6.67 13.66
CA MET A 25 5.48 -6.62 12.33
C MET A 25 4.51 -5.96 11.34
N LEU A 26 5.07 -5.14 10.46
CA LEU A 26 4.39 -4.53 9.33
C LEU A 26 5.00 -5.09 8.05
N PHE A 27 4.16 -5.65 7.19
CA PHE A 27 4.55 -6.17 5.89
C PHE A 27 3.98 -5.25 4.81
N CYS A 28 4.85 -4.53 4.10
CA CYS A 28 4.47 -3.65 3.01
C CYS A 28 4.52 -4.40 1.68
N SER A 29 3.57 -4.12 0.79
CA SER A 29 3.69 -4.53 -0.62
C SER A 29 4.83 -3.79 -1.30
N GLY A 30 5.34 -4.36 -2.39
CA GLY A 30 6.30 -3.68 -3.24
C GLY A 30 5.72 -2.36 -3.76
N GLN A 31 6.44 -1.27 -3.57
CA GLN A 31 6.07 0.04 -4.07
C GLN A 31 6.78 0.30 -5.40
N ILE A 32 6.04 0.85 -6.34
CA ILE A 32 6.55 1.41 -7.60
C ILE A 32 6.46 2.93 -7.51
N ALA A 33 7.30 3.64 -8.28
CA ALA A 33 7.25 5.10 -8.36
C ALA A 33 5.98 5.49 -9.11
N ILE A 34 4.88 5.59 -8.39
CA ILE A 34 3.62 6.13 -8.88
C ILE A 34 3.22 7.24 -7.92
N GLU A 35 2.88 8.40 -8.47
CA GLU A 35 2.34 9.51 -7.72
C GLU A 35 0.91 9.18 -7.25
N PRO A 36 0.64 9.17 -5.93
CA PRO A 36 -0.67 8.80 -5.40
C PRO A 36 -1.79 9.77 -5.82
N GLU A 37 -1.44 11.02 -6.13
CA GLU A 37 -2.40 12.08 -6.47
C GLU A 37 -3.02 11.90 -7.86
N ASN A 38 -2.25 11.41 -8.82
CA ASN A 38 -2.65 11.38 -10.23
C ASN A 38 -2.37 10.04 -10.94
N GLY A 39 -1.72 9.09 -10.28
CA GLY A 39 -1.40 7.77 -10.83
C GLY A 39 -0.30 7.77 -11.91
N GLN A 40 0.48 8.85 -12.04
CA GLN A 40 1.59 8.94 -12.99
C GLN A 40 2.85 8.26 -12.46
N PHE A 41 3.66 7.69 -13.36
CA PHE A 41 4.97 7.12 -13.04
C PHE A 41 6.06 8.18 -12.87
#